data_AF-C0XK89-F1
#
_entry.id   AF-C0XK89-F1
#
_cell.length_a   1.000
_cell.length_b   1.000
_cell.length_c   1.000
_cell.angle_alpha   90.00
_cell.angle_beta   90.00
_cell.angle_gamma   90.00
#
_symmetry.space_group_name_H-M   'P 1'
#
loop_
_entity.id
_entity.type
_entity.pdbx_description
1 polymer ?
#
loop_
_entity_poly.entity_id
_entity_poly.type
_entity_poly.pdbx_seq_one_letter_code
_entity_poly.pdbx_strand_id
1 'polypeptide(L)'
;MAFCFGGNITVFPTYVSDYFGLKNTSRNYSMIYQGFGIGAIIIGFLMASGNPLDPKKVTLSNGAVLTQNFTLTYWVLLVMVVISLAIFAFIKKPVKK
;
A
#
# COMPACT_ATOMS: atom_id res chain seq x y z
N MET A 1 -4.99 6.56 10.18
CA MET A 1 -3.77 6.49 9.34
C MET A 1 -2.49 6.52 10.18
N ALA A 2 -2.26 7.54 11.04
CA ALA A 2 -1.02 7.65 11.82
C ALA A 2 -0.73 6.46 12.74
N PHE A 3 -1.74 5.94 13.46
CA PHE A 3 -1.58 4.78 14.35
C PHE A 3 -1.11 3.52 13.60
N CYS A 4 -1.77 3.18 12.49
CA CYS A 4 -1.44 2.00 11.69
C CYS A 4 -0.08 2.13 11.02
N PHE A 5 0.25 3.33 10.52
CA PHE A 5 1.53 3.59 9.87
C PHE A 5 2.70 3.51 10.85
N GLY A 6 2.58 4.12 12.03
CA GLY A 6 3.59 4.02 13.08
C GLY A 6 3.84 2.58 13.51
N GLY A 7 2.77 1.81 13.75
CA GLY A 7 2.87 0.38 14.06
C GLY A 7 3.66 -0.40 13.01
N ASN A 8 3.35 -0.21 11.72
CA ASN A 8 4.01 -0.89 10.61
C ASN A 8 5.53 -0.61 10.55
N ILE A 9 5.93 0.65 10.72
CA ILE A 9 7.35 1.03 10.66
C ILE A 9 8.14 0.44 11.82
N THR A 10 7.56 0.35 13.02
CA THR A 10 8.24 -0.21 14.18
C THR A 10 8.34 -1.73 14.13
N VAL A 11 7.35 -2.45 13.60
CA VAL A 11 7.33 -3.93 13.60
C VAL A 11 8.04 -4.57 12.40
N PHE A 12 8.00 -3.95 11.21
CA PHE A 12 8.59 -4.53 10.02
C PHE A 12 10.10 -4.82 10.09
N PRO A 13 10.96 -3.98 10.74
CA PRO A 13 12.36 -4.31 10.93
C PRO A 13 12.55 -5.65 11.66
N THR A 14 11.81 -5.85 12.75
CA THR A 14 11.87 -7.07 13.57
C THR A 14 11.36 -8.29 12.79
N TYR A 15 10.27 -8.14 12.03
CA TYR A 15 9.78 -9.21 11.16
C TYR A 15 10.79 -9.59 10.08
N VAL A 16 11.42 -8.62 9.44
CA VAL A 16 12.45 -8.88 8.42
C VAL A 16 13.66 -9.59 9.02
N SER A 17 14.12 -9.18 10.21
CA SER A 17 15.23 -9.85 10.88
C SER A 17 14.89 -11.29 11.30
N ASP A 18 13.65 -11.55 11.72
CA ASP A 18 13.22 -12.88 12.14
C ASP A 18 13.11 -13.86 10.95
N TYR A 19 12.74 -13.34 9.77
CA TYR A 19 12.58 -14.15 8.55
C TYR A 19 13.89 -14.32 7.78
N PHE A 20 14.70 -13.27 7.66
CA PHE A 20 15.88 -13.27 6.77
C PHE A 20 17.22 -13.17 7.51
N GLY A 21 17.18 -13.11 8.85
CA GLY A 21 18.36 -12.95 9.68
C GLY A 21 18.89 -11.51 9.75
N LEU A 22 19.86 -11.30 10.64
CA LEU A 22 20.44 -9.98 10.92
C LEU A 22 21.41 -9.52 9.82
N LYS A 23 22.02 -10.45 9.09
CA LYS A 23 22.96 -10.14 8.01
C LYS A 23 22.19 -9.49 6.85
N ASN A 24 22.50 -8.22 6.58
CA ASN A 24 21.82 -7.37 5.58
C ASN A 24 20.39 -6.95 5.93
N THR A 25 19.99 -6.96 7.21
CA THR A 25 18.65 -6.50 7.65
C THR A 25 18.29 -5.12 7.08
N SER A 26 19.20 -4.15 7.11
CA SER A 26 18.94 -2.80 6.57
C SER A 26 18.63 -2.80 5.07
N ARG A 27 19.28 -3.68 4.29
CA ARG A 27 19.04 -3.80 2.84
C ARG A 27 17.74 -4.54 2.54
N ASN A 28 17.40 -5.54 3.34
CA ASN A 28 16.14 -6.27 3.18
C ASN A 28 14.95 -5.38 3.56
N TYR A 29 15.09 -4.61 4.64
CA TYR A 29 14.05 -3.68 5.10
C TYR A 29 13.91 -2.46 4.16
N SER A 30 14.99 -1.99 3.53
CA SER A 30 14.90 -0.87 2.58
C SER A 30 14.11 -1.22 1.31
N MET A 31 13.96 -2.51 0.95
CA MET A 31 13.07 -2.92 -0.13
C MET A 31 11.59 -2.65 0.20
N ILE A 32 11.20 -2.75 1.46
CA ILE A 32 9.83 -2.42 1.91
C ILE A 32 9.56 -0.92 1.69
N TYR A 33 10.54 -0.05 1.98
CA TYR A 33 10.41 1.39 1.73
C TYR A 33 10.34 1.76 0.25
N GLN A 34 11.05 1.03 -0.62
CA GLN A 34 10.89 1.19 -2.07
C GLN A 34 9.45 0.86 -2.50
N GLY A 35 8.85 -0.17 -1.92
CA GLY A 35 7.43 -0.50 -2.11
C GLY A 35 6.49 0.64 -1.71
N PHE A 36 6.73 1.30 -0.57
CA PHE A 36 5.97 2.49 -0.17
C PHE A 36 6.10 3.64 -1.17
N GLY A 37 7.31 3.93 -1.65
CA GLY A 37 7.55 4.97 -2.64
C GLY A 37 6.84 4.70 -3.97
N ILE A 38 6.98 3.49 -4.50
CA ILE A 38 6.32 3.08 -5.74
C ILE A 38 4.80 3.10 -5.56
N GLY A 39 4.29 2.59 -4.44
CA GLY A 39 2.86 2.62 -4.12
C GLY A 39 2.28 4.03 -4.08
N ALA A 40 3.00 4.98 -3.48
CA ALA A 40 2.59 6.39 -3.45
C ALA A 40 2.50 6.99 -4.87
N ILE A 41 3.46 6.68 -5.75
CA ILE A 41 3.47 7.14 -7.14
C ILE A 41 2.28 6.56 -7.92
N ILE A 42 2.05 5.24 -7.81
CA ILE A 42 0.95 4.55 -8.51
C ILE A 42 -0.40 5.10 -8.07
N ILE A 43 -0.60 5.30 -6.76
CA ILE A 43 -1.83 5.90 -6.24
C ILE A 43 -2.00 7.34 -6.75
N GLY A 44 -0.92 8.11 -6.82
CA GLY A 44 -0.94 9.45 -7.41
C GLY A 44 -1.46 9.46 -8.84
N PHE A 45 -0.95 8.57 -9.70
CA PHE A 45 -1.45 8.41 -11.07
C PHE A 45 -2.89 7.91 -11.12
N LEU A 46 -3.25 6.98 -10.24
CA LEU A 46 -4.61 6.44 -10.16
C LEU A 46 -5.62 7.53 -9.80
N MET A 47 -5.28 8.37 -8.82
CA MET A 47 -6.09 9.53 -8.45
C MET A 47 -6.21 10.52 -9.62
N ALA A 48 -5.12 10.76 -10.36
CA ALA A 48 -5.12 11.68 -11.50
C ALA A 48 -5.82 11.13 -12.76
N SER A 49 -6.07 9.81 -12.85
CA SER A 49 -6.58 9.16 -14.07
C SER A 49 -8.05 9.45 -14.41
N GLY A 50 -8.82 10.10 -13.52
CA GLY A 50 -10.28 10.23 -13.67
C GLY A 50 -11.00 8.88 -13.55
N ASN A 51 -12.30 8.85 -13.24
CA ASN A 51 -13.05 7.59 -13.05
C ASN A 51 -13.36 6.90 -14.40
N PRO A 52 -12.77 5.72 -14.70
CA PRO A 52 -13.05 5.02 -15.96
C PRO A 52 -14.43 4.35 -16.00
N LEU A 53 -15.11 4.18 -14.85
CA LEU A 53 -16.43 3.55 -14.76
C LEU A 53 -17.59 4.57 -14.68
N ASP A 54 -17.29 5.83 -14.39
CA ASP A 54 -18.25 6.94 -14.49
C ASP A 54 -17.47 8.24 -14.80
N PRO A 55 -17.32 8.61 -16.09
CA PRO A 55 -16.51 9.75 -16.51
C PRO A 55 -17.09 11.11 -16.12
N LYS A 56 -18.21 11.14 -15.38
CA LYS A 56 -18.82 12.37 -14.90
C LYS A 56 -17.90 13.04 -13.87
N LYS A 57 -17.59 14.31 -14.14
CA LYS A 57 -17.05 15.24 -13.16
C LYS A 57 -17.98 15.24 -11.95
N VAL A 58 -17.53 14.69 -10.82
CA VAL A 58 -18.30 14.73 -9.58
C VAL A 58 -18.24 16.17 -9.08
N THR A 59 -19.30 16.93 -9.34
CA THR A 59 -19.45 18.29 -8.82
C THR A 59 -20.04 18.18 -7.41
N LEU A 60 -19.25 18.59 -6.41
CA LEU A 60 -19.70 18.69 -5.03
C LEU A 60 -20.84 19.73 -4.92
N SER A 61 -21.62 19.66 -3.83
CA SER A 61 -22.74 20.57 -3.57
C SER A 61 -22.35 22.06 -3.53
N ASN A 62 -21.06 22.37 -3.42
CA ASN A 62 -20.49 23.71 -3.44
C ASN A 62 -19.98 24.15 -4.83
N GLY A 63 -20.24 23.37 -5.89
CA GLY A 63 -19.80 23.65 -7.25
C GLY A 63 -18.35 23.22 -7.57
N ALA A 64 -17.60 22.67 -6.61
CA ALA A 64 -16.25 22.19 -6.85
C ALA A 64 -16.26 20.90 -7.68
N VAL A 65 -15.42 20.83 -8.72
CA VAL A 65 -15.26 19.65 -9.57
C VAL A 65 -14.15 18.77 -9.01
N LEU A 66 -14.49 17.54 -8.63
CA LEU A 66 -13.50 16.51 -8.31
C LEU A 66 -12.86 16.03 -9.61
N THR A 67 -11.60 16.40 -9.80
CA THR A 67 -10.73 15.89 -10.86
C THR A 67 -10.04 14.57 -10.46
N GLN A 68 -10.15 14.18 -9.18
CA GLN A 68 -9.49 13.00 -8.62
C GLN A 68 -10.44 11.79 -8.55
N ASN A 69 -9.92 10.61 -8.89
CA ASN A 69 -10.67 9.37 -8.95
C ASN A 69 -10.65 8.59 -7.62
N PHE A 70 -11.36 9.11 -6.62
CA PHE A 70 -11.42 8.49 -5.29
C PHE A 70 -12.05 7.08 -5.31
N THR A 71 -13.09 6.86 -6.12
CA THR A 71 -13.80 5.57 -6.19
C THR A 71 -12.87 4.44 -6.63
N LEU A 72 -12.14 4.62 -7.75
CA LEU A 72 -11.21 3.60 -8.22
C LEU A 72 -10.07 3.40 -7.22
N THR A 73 -9.53 4.48 -6.66
CA THR A 73 -8.45 4.38 -5.67
C THR A 73 -8.88 3.59 -4.44
N TYR A 74 -10.09 3.79 -3.92
CA TYR A 74 -10.58 3.01 -2.78
C TYR A 74 -10.80 1.54 -3.12
N TRP A 75 -11.35 1.23 -4.29
CA TRP A 75 -11.50 -0.17 -4.72
C TRP A 75 -10.15 -0.87 -4.88
N VAL A 76 -9.19 -0.20 -5.51
CA VAL A 76 -7.83 -0.74 -5.66
C VAL A 76 -7.20 -0.97 -4.28
N LEU A 77 -7.30 -0.01 -3.36
CA LEU A 77 -6.79 -0.17 -1.99
C LEU A 77 -7.46 -1.34 -1.26
N LEU A 78 -8.77 -1.52 -1.40
CA LEU A 78 -9.51 -2.62 -0.78
C LEU A 78 -9.02 -3.97 -1.33
N VAL A 79 -8.89 -4.10 -2.65
CA VAL A 79 -8.35 -5.30 -3.30
C VAL A 79 -6.93 -5.59 -2.84
N MET A 80 -6.07 -4.57 -2.73
CA MET A 80 -4.69 -4.73 -2.23
C MET A 80 -4.66 -5.21 -0.76
N VAL A 81 -5.58 -4.74 0.09
CA VAL A 81 -5.70 -5.24 1.47
C VAL A 81 -6.08 -6.72 1.48
N VAL A 82 -7.05 -7.13 0.66
CA VAL A 82 -7.44 -8.55 0.55
C VAL A 82 -6.28 -9.42 0.07
N ILE A 83 -5.53 -8.97 -0.94
CA ILE A 83 -4.34 -9.66 -1.44
C ILE A 83 -3.28 -9.77 -0.33
N SER A 84 -3.05 -8.70 0.42
CA SER A 84 -2.09 -8.69 1.53
C SER A 84 -2.49 -9.68 2.63
N LEU A 85 -3.77 -9.74 2.99
CA LEU A 85 -4.29 -10.71 3.96
C LEU A 85 -4.16 -12.16 3.46
N ALA A 86 -4.40 -12.39 2.17
CA ALA A 86 -4.19 -13.70 1.56
C ALA A 86 -2.70 -14.11 1.62
N ILE A 87 -1.79 -13.23 1.18
CA ILE A 87 -0.34 -13.50 1.27
C ILE A 87 0.03 -13.79 2.73
N PHE A 88 -0.44 -13.00 3.68
CA PHE A 88 -0.16 -13.20 5.09
C PHE A 88 -0.67 -14.55 5.62
N ALA A 89 -1.87 -14.98 5.22
CA ALA A 89 -2.45 -16.25 5.63
C ALA A 89 -1.68 -17.46 5.08
N PHE A 90 -1.08 -17.33 3.90
CA PHE A 90 -0.40 -18.44 3.21
C PHE A 90 1.13 -18.41 3.29
N ILE A 91 1.74 -17.31 3.75
CA ILE A 91 3.20 -17.21 3.88
C ILE A 91 3.68 -18.10 5.04
N LYS A 92 4.56 -19.05 4.74
CA LYS A 92 5.21 -19.88 5.75
C LYS A 92 6.54 -19.24 6.14
N LYS A 93 6.92 -19.36 7.42
CA LYS A 93 8.28 -18.96 7.84
C LYS A 93 9.31 -19.72 7.00
N PRO A 94 10.36 -19.04 6.50
CA PRO A 94 11.42 -19.69 5.75
C PRO A 94 12.10 -20.73 6.64
N VAL A 95 12.26 -21.93 6.12
CA VAL A 95 12.95 -23.02 6.83
C VAL A 95 14.41 -22.62 6.97
N LYS A 96 14.90 -22.49 8.20
CA LYS A 96 16.33 -22.29 8.48
C LYS A 96 17.08 -23.49 7.90
N LYS A 97 17.82 -23.29 6.82
CA LYS A 97 18.88 -24.21 6.38
C LYS A 97 20.19 -23.77 7.01
#